data_AF-C2E6Y6-F1
#
_entry.id   AF-C2E6Y6-F1
#
_cell.length_a   1.000
_cell.length_b   1.000
_cell.length_c   1.000
_cell.angle_alpha   90.00
_cell.angle_beta   90.00
_cell.angle_gamma   90.00
#
_symmetry.space_group_name_H-M   'P 1'
#
loop_
_entity.id
_entity.type
_entity.pdbx_description
1 polymer ?
#
loop_
_entity_poly.entity_id
_entity_poly.type
_entity_poly.pdbx_seq_one_letter_code
_entity_poly.pdbx_strand_id
1 'polypeptide(L)'
;MEELVKTAWEALKSNMKTRLLIAITCTIVLLSRSYIETLPVGKVLTMCFLFIYFVALIFWISIGLDIGDVIWKRYKTKKEQQEYKKYVLGLTEEKLNIVRKLFNNPPQYKGYLHENDPNVLELYQSKVIVKTKNVSYTKFGEIEDINDVPILYILQPPALDIMKNNPEKFKLNK
;
A
#
# COMPACT_ATOMS: atom_id res chain seq x y z
N MET A 1 -20.51 35.89 -9.81
CA MET A 1 -21.01 34.55 -9.44
C MET A 1 -20.14 33.47 -10.06
N GLU A 2 -19.80 33.54 -11.36
CA GLU A 2 -18.90 32.58 -12.04
C GLU A 2 -17.49 32.48 -11.42
N GLU A 3 -16.88 33.60 -11.02
CA GLU A 3 -15.57 33.58 -10.37
C GLU A 3 -15.58 32.84 -9.02
N LEU A 4 -16.64 33.00 -8.22
CA LEU A 4 -16.79 32.29 -6.96
C LEU A 4 -16.97 30.78 -7.17
N VAL A 5 -17.67 30.38 -8.24
CA VAL A 5 -17.85 28.97 -8.60
C VAL A 5 -16.54 28.36 -9.09
N LYS A 6 -15.76 29.08 -9.91
CA LYS A 6 -14.43 28.63 -10.35
C LYS A 6 -13.46 28.48 -9.17
N THR A 7 -13.42 29.47 -8.29
CA THR A 7 -12.58 29.42 -7.07
C THR A 7 -12.99 28.28 -6.14
N ALA A 8 -14.29 28.02 -5.97
CA ALA A 8 -14.77 26.89 -5.18
C ALA A 8 -14.41 25.54 -5.83
N TRP A 9 -14.44 25.45 -7.15
CA TRP A 9 -14.05 24.25 -7.91
C TRP A 9 -12.55 23.96 -7.82
N GLU A 10 -11.70 24.98 -7.94
CA GLU A 10 -10.26 24.85 -7.75
C GLU A 10 -9.91 24.49 -6.30
N ALA A 11 -10.62 25.08 -5.34
CA ALA A 11 -10.50 24.73 -3.93
C ALA A 11 -10.94 23.28 -3.63
N LEU A 12 -11.91 22.74 -4.35
CA LEU A 12 -12.31 21.33 -4.21
C LEU A 12 -11.24 20.36 -4.71
N LYS A 13 -10.45 20.75 -5.71
CA LYS A 13 -9.30 19.96 -6.21
C LYS A 13 -8.03 20.14 -5.37
N SER A 14 -8.04 21.09 -4.44
CA SER A 14 -6.87 21.43 -3.63
C SER A 14 -6.59 20.38 -2.55
N ASN A 15 -5.42 20.50 -1.91
CA ASN A 15 -4.99 19.62 -0.83
C ASN A 15 -6.03 19.53 0.31
N MET A 16 -6.13 18.35 0.94
CA MET A 16 -7.07 18.06 2.04
C MET A 16 -7.04 19.12 3.16
N LYS A 17 -5.88 19.70 3.46
CA LYS A 17 -5.73 20.78 4.46
C LYS A 17 -6.51 22.05 4.09
N THR A 18 -6.45 22.45 2.83
CA THR A 18 -7.14 23.63 2.31
C THR A 18 -8.65 23.40 2.27
N ARG A 19 -9.07 22.20 1.84
CA ARG A 19 -10.49 21.77 1.90
C ARG A 19 -11.04 21.81 3.33
N LEU A 20 -10.26 21.33 4.31
CA LEU A 20 -10.63 21.34 5.72
C LEU A 20 -10.72 22.75 6.31
N LEU A 21 -9.79 23.64 5.97
CA LEU A 21 -9.84 25.05 6.38
C LEU A 21 -11.14 25.72 5.88
N ILE A 22 -11.50 25.50 4.62
CA ILE A 22 -12.73 26.04 4.02
C ILE A 22 -13.97 25.46 4.70
N ALA A 23 -14.02 24.14 4.91
CA ALA A 23 -15.14 23.50 5.60
C ALA A 23 -15.35 24.06 7.02
N ILE A 24 -14.27 24.22 7.78
CA ILE A 24 -14.31 24.79 9.14
C ILE A 24 -14.79 26.25 9.10
N THR A 25 -14.24 27.05 8.19
CA THR A 25 -14.61 28.46 8.04
C THR A 25 -16.10 28.60 7.69
N CYS A 26 -16.59 27.83 6.72
CA CYS A 26 -18.02 27.81 6.37
C CYS A 26 -18.89 27.35 7.55
N THR A 27 -18.43 26.37 8.33
CA THR A 27 -19.15 25.89 9.52
C THR A 27 -19.23 26.96 10.61
N ILE A 28 -18.15 27.69 10.87
CA ILE A 28 -18.13 28.83 11.81
C ILE A 28 -19.10 29.92 11.36
N VAL A 29 -19.09 30.26 10.07
CA VAL A 29 -20.01 31.25 9.49
C VAL A 29 -21.47 30.81 9.65
N LEU A 30 -21.78 29.52 9.43
CA LEU A 30 -23.12 28.97 9.64
C LEU A 30 -23.55 29.00 11.10
N LEU A 31 -22.66 28.73 12.05
CA LEU A 31 -22.96 28.82 13.49
C LEU A 31 -23.22 30.27 13.93
N SER A 32 -22.56 31.24 13.31
CA SER A 32 -22.79 32.67 13.56
C SER A 32 -24.11 33.20 12.99
N ARG A 33 -24.86 32.39 12.24
CA ARG A 33 -26.15 32.77 11.62
C ARG A 33 -27.15 33.37 12.61
N SER A 34 -27.28 32.78 13.80
CA SER A 34 -28.20 33.26 14.85
C SER A 34 -27.90 34.71 15.28
N TYR A 35 -26.62 35.08 15.29
CA TYR A 35 -26.18 36.45 15.61
C TYR A 35 -26.36 37.43 14.44
N ILE A 36 -26.39 36.95 13.20
CA ILE A 36 -26.50 37.79 12.00
C ILE A 36 -27.97 38.04 11.64
N GLU A 37 -28.88 37.12 11.98
CA GLU A 37 -30.32 37.29 11.77
C GLU A 37 -30.94 38.40 12.64
N THR A 38 -30.28 38.83 13.72
CA THR A 38 -30.72 39.94 14.58
C THR A 38 -30.40 41.33 14.00
N LEU A 39 -29.60 41.40 12.94
CA LEU A 39 -29.25 42.66 12.25
C LEU A 39 -30.31 43.04 11.21
N PRO A 40 -30.48 44.34 10.90
CA PRO A 40 -31.56 44.85 10.03
C PRO A 40 -31.55 44.29 8.60
N VAL A 41 -30.46 43.67 8.14
CA VAL A 41 -30.28 43.05 6.81
C VAL A 41 -30.37 41.50 6.85
N GLY A 42 -30.62 40.91 8.03
CA GLY A 42 -30.53 39.47 8.27
C GLY A 42 -31.39 38.59 7.35
N LYS A 43 -32.58 39.07 6.95
CA LYS A 43 -33.49 38.34 6.05
C LYS A 43 -32.98 38.21 4.60
N VAL A 44 -32.15 39.14 4.12
CA VAL A 44 -31.57 39.07 2.77
C VAL A 44 -30.38 38.11 2.74
N LEU A 45 -29.68 37.96 3.86
CA LEU A 45 -28.52 37.07 4.01
C LEU A 45 -28.90 35.59 4.16
N THR A 46 -30.17 35.27 4.45
CA THR A 46 -30.65 33.89 4.61
C THR A 46 -30.42 33.02 3.37
N MET A 47 -30.57 33.59 2.16
CA MET A 47 -30.23 32.91 0.89
C MET A 47 -28.73 32.59 0.79
N CYS A 48 -27.85 33.49 1.25
CA CYS A 48 -26.40 33.29 1.25
C CYS A 48 -25.98 32.17 2.22
N PHE A 49 -26.61 32.08 3.40
CA PHE A 49 -26.34 31.00 4.34
C PHE A 49 -26.71 29.63 3.78
N LEU A 50 -27.79 29.54 3.00
CA LEU A 50 -28.19 28.29 2.33
C LEU A 50 -27.14 27.86 1.29
N PHE A 51 -26.58 28.81 0.54
CA PHE A 51 -25.47 28.53 -0.39
C PHE A 51 -24.19 28.07 0.35
N ILE A 52 -23.81 28.75 1.44
CA ILE A 52 -22.65 28.38 2.27
C ILE A 52 -22.83 27.00 2.89
N TYR A 53 -24.05 26.62 3.26
CA TYR A 53 -24.38 25.29 3.75
C TYR A 53 -24.09 24.20 2.70
N PHE A 54 -24.55 24.38 1.46
CA PHE A 54 -24.26 23.42 0.38
C PHE A 54 -22.76 23.31 0.10
N VAL A 55 -22.03 24.44 0.09
CA VAL A 55 -20.57 24.43 -0.06
C VAL A 55 -19.93 23.63 1.07
N ALA A 56 -20.27 23.92 2.33
CA ALA A 56 -19.74 23.18 3.48
C ALA A 56 -20.01 21.67 3.39
N LEU A 57 -21.21 21.28 2.98
CA LEU A 57 -21.61 19.88 2.82
C LEU A 57 -20.75 19.16 1.76
N ILE A 58 -20.50 19.79 0.61
CA ILE A 58 -19.64 19.24 -0.45
C ILE A 58 -18.21 19.02 0.06
N PHE A 59 -17.65 20.00 0.77
CA PHE A 59 -16.30 19.88 1.33
C PHE A 59 -16.21 18.79 2.40
N TRP A 60 -17.20 18.66 3.28
CA TRP A 60 -17.25 17.59 4.28
C TRP A 60 -17.35 16.20 3.65
N ILE A 61 -18.16 16.03 2.60
CA ILE A 61 -18.23 14.76 1.83
C ILE A 61 -16.87 14.44 1.20
N SER A 62 -16.23 15.43 0.58
CA SER A 62 -14.93 15.26 -0.08
C SER A 62 -13.83 14.84 0.90
N ILE A 63 -13.79 15.45 2.10
CA ILE A 63 -12.87 15.07 3.17
C ILE A 63 -13.17 13.65 3.68
N GLY A 64 -14.45 13.31 3.83
CA GLY A 64 -14.89 11.98 4.24
C GLY A 64 -14.39 10.87 3.30
N LEU A 65 -14.44 11.11 1.99
CA LEU A 65 -13.93 10.16 0.98
C LEU A 65 -12.41 9.98 1.09
N ASP A 66 -11.63 11.06 1.24
CA ASP A 66 -10.17 10.95 1.39
C ASP A 66 -9.77 10.18 2.65
N ILE A 67 -10.45 10.45 3.78
CA ILE A 67 -10.21 9.74 5.04
C ILE A 67 -10.56 8.25 4.86
N GLY A 68 -11.69 7.96 4.21
CA GLY A 68 -12.10 6.60 3.85
C GLY A 68 -11.02 5.88 3.04
N ASP A 69 -10.48 6.51 2.00
CA ASP A 69 -9.42 5.97 1.16
C ASP A 69 -8.13 5.71 1.93
N VAL A 70 -7.72 6.61 2.83
CA VAL A 70 -6.52 6.44 3.65
C VAL A 70 -6.71 5.27 4.61
N ILE A 71 -7.86 5.17 5.28
CA ILE A 71 -8.17 4.06 6.18
C ILE A 71 -8.22 2.75 5.41
N TRP A 72 -8.88 2.74 4.24
CA TRP A 72 -9.00 1.56 3.39
C TRP A 72 -7.64 1.08 2.89
N LYS A 73 -6.79 1.99 2.41
CA LYS A 73 -5.40 1.66 2.01
C LYS A 73 -4.62 1.07 3.17
N ARG A 74 -4.68 1.67 4.37
CA ARG A 74 -4.02 1.13 5.57
C ARG A 74 -4.53 -0.26 5.94
N TYR A 75 -5.85 -0.47 5.86
CA TYR A 75 -6.46 -1.76 6.16
C TYR A 75 -6.06 -2.82 5.12
N LYS A 76 -6.11 -2.48 3.83
CA LYS A 76 -5.70 -3.36 2.73
C LYS A 76 -4.23 -3.76 2.86
N THR A 77 -3.33 -2.80 3.09
CA THR A 77 -1.90 -3.10 3.28
C THR A 77 -1.66 -3.98 4.49
N LYS A 78 -2.35 -3.74 5.63
CA LYS A 78 -2.24 -4.62 6.80
C LYS A 78 -2.72 -6.05 6.49
N LYS A 79 -3.84 -6.18 5.78
CA LYS A 79 -4.39 -7.48 5.38
C LYS A 79 -3.42 -8.22 4.45
N GLU A 80 -2.89 -7.54 3.43
CA GLU A 80 -1.89 -8.12 2.51
C GLU A 80 -0.62 -8.57 3.24
N GLN A 81 -0.14 -7.78 4.21
CA GLN A 81 1.00 -8.18 5.05
C GLN A 81 0.71 -9.41 5.91
N GLN A 82 -0.50 -9.52 6.46
CA GLN A 82 -0.91 -10.69 7.24
C GLN A 82 -1.05 -11.94 6.37
N GLU A 83 -1.65 -11.82 5.19
CA GLU A 83 -1.78 -12.91 4.21
C GLU A 83 -0.41 -13.37 3.74
N TYR A 84 0.50 -12.43 3.42
CA TYR A 84 1.88 -12.73 3.06
C TYR A 84 2.62 -13.45 4.20
N LYS A 85 2.48 -12.97 5.44
CA LYS A 85 3.07 -13.64 6.61
C LYS A 85 2.53 -15.05 6.78
N LYS A 86 1.22 -15.24 6.63
CA LYS A 86 0.56 -16.55 6.71
C LYS A 86 1.07 -17.48 5.61
N TYR A 87 1.28 -16.97 4.39
CA TYR A 87 1.85 -17.73 3.28
C TYR A 87 3.27 -18.19 3.59
N VAL A 88 4.17 -17.27 3.97
CA VAL A 88 5.58 -17.61 4.29
C VAL A 88 5.67 -18.61 5.44
N LEU A 89 4.88 -18.42 6.50
CA LEU A 89 4.81 -19.36 7.62
C LEU A 89 4.05 -20.65 7.28
N GLY A 90 3.26 -20.66 6.22
CA GLY A 90 2.50 -21.80 5.73
C GLY A 90 3.27 -22.68 4.73
N LEU A 91 4.47 -22.28 4.30
CA LEU A 91 5.28 -23.08 3.37
C LEU A 91 5.56 -24.49 3.93
N THR A 92 5.37 -25.50 3.09
CA THR A 92 5.59 -26.93 3.36
C THR A 92 6.45 -27.55 2.26
N GLU A 93 6.92 -28.78 2.49
CA GLU A 93 7.56 -29.65 1.49
C GLU A 93 8.74 -29.00 0.73
N GLU A 94 8.77 -29.14 -0.59
CA GLU A 94 9.86 -28.71 -1.47
C GLU A 94 10.07 -27.19 -1.40
N LYS A 95 8.99 -26.40 -1.36
CA LYS A 95 9.06 -24.93 -1.22
C LYS A 95 9.77 -24.52 0.06
N LEU A 96 9.43 -25.18 1.17
CA LEU A 96 10.09 -24.94 2.45
C LEU A 96 11.58 -25.32 2.38
N ASN A 97 11.92 -26.43 1.73
CA ASN A 97 13.31 -26.85 1.56
C ASN A 97 14.13 -25.87 0.71
N ILE A 98 13.57 -25.33 -0.38
CA ILE A 98 14.20 -24.29 -1.19
C ILE A 98 14.49 -23.06 -0.33
N VAL A 99 13.47 -22.57 0.37
CA VAL A 99 13.58 -21.39 1.24
C VAL A 99 14.58 -21.61 2.39
N ARG A 100 14.59 -22.81 3.00
CA ARG A 100 15.58 -23.20 4.01
C ARG A 100 16.99 -23.15 3.45
N LYS A 101 17.24 -23.71 2.26
CA LYS A 101 18.57 -23.67 1.62
C LYS A 101 19.05 -22.23 1.42
N LEU A 102 18.17 -21.34 0.96
CA LEU A 102 18.48 -19.92 0.81
C LEU A 102 18.74 -19.22 2.15
N PHE A 103 17.88 -19.46 3.15
CA PHE A 103 17.96 -18.84 4.49
C PHE A 103 19.24 -19.23 5.23
N ASN A 104 19.69 -20.48 5.06
CA ASN A 104 20.90 -20.99 5.69
C ASN A 104 22.18 -20.71 4.87
N ASN A 105 22.12 -19.85 3.84
CA ASN A 105 23.28 -19.37 3.09
C ASN A 105 23.59 -17.86 3.32
N PRO A 106 23.83 -17.43 4.57
CA PRO A 106 24.27 -16.06 4.84
C PRO A 106 25.69 -15.80 4.28
N PRO A 107 26.06 -14.55 3.97
CA PRO A 107 25.30 -13.32 4.19
C PRO A 107 24.37 -12.93 3.03
N GLN A 108 24.46 -13.64 1.91
CA GLN A 108 23.82 -13.22 0.65
C GLN A 108 22.42 -13.84 0.47
N TYR A 109 22.07 -14.86 1.27
CA TYR A 109 20.78 -15.54 1.25
C TYR A 109 20.34 -15.97 -0.16
N LYS A 110 21.33 -16.48 -0.91
CA LYS A 110 21.25 -16.73 -2.35
C LYS A 110 21.39 -18.20 -2.69
N GLY A 111 20.88 -18.61 -3.84
CA GLY A 111 21.03 -19.97 -4.35
C GLY A 111 20.67 -20.05 -5.83
N TYR A 112 21.28 -21.00 -6.52
CA TYR A 112 20.92 -21.32 -7.90
C TYR A 112 19.71 -22.24 -7.91
N LEU A 113 18.66 -21.83 -8.61
CA LEU A 113 17.40 -22.55 -8.74
C LEU A 113 16.99 -22.62 -10.21
N HIS A 114 16.34 -23.71 -10.57
CA HIS A 114 15.79 -23.93 -11.91
C HIS A 114 14.53 -23.08 -12.10
N GLU A 115 14.49 -22.28 -13.17
CA GLU A 115 13.38 -21.33 -13.40
C GLU A 115 12.09 -22.06 -13.80
N ASN A 116 12.20 -23.25 -14.41
CA ASN A 116 11.06 -24.07 -14.80
C ASN A 116 10.46 -24.90 -13.66
N ASP A 117 11.09 -24.95 -12.48
CA ASP A 117 10.51 -25.61 -11.30
C ASP A 117 9.25 -24.84 -10.85
N PRO A 118 8.06 -25.49 -10.84
CA PRO A 118 6.81 -24.86 -10.41
C PRO A 118 6.88 -24.25 -9.01
N ASN A 119 7.66 -24.85 -8.10
CA ASN A 119 7.84 -24.35 -6.74
C ASN A 119 8.65 -23.05 -6.72
N VAL A 120 9.67 -22.94 -7.57
CA VAL A 120 10.51 -21.73 -7.71
C VAL A 120 9.68 -20.61 -8.34
N LEU A 121 8.90 -20.94 -9.38
CA LEU A 121 8.00 -20.00 -10.03
C LEU A 121 6.96 -19.43 -9.06
N GLU A 122 6.33 -20.27 -8.23
CA GLU A 122 5.36 -19.83 -7.24
C GLU A 122 5.99 -18.96 -6.15
N LEU A 123 7.17 -19.35 -5.64
CA LEU A 123 7.91 -18.55 -4.65
C LEU A 123 8.32 -17.19 -5.21
N TYR A 124 8.66 -17.13 -6.51
CA TYR A 124 8.98 -15.89 -7.21
C TYR A 124 7.73 -15.00 -7.38
N GLN A 125 6.63 -15.56 -7.88
CA GLN A 125 5.36 -14.84 -8.05
C GLN A 125 4.80 -14.32 -6.71
N SER A 126 4.96 -15.12 -5.66
CA SER A 126 4.56 -14.77 -4.28
C SER A 126 5.52 -13.80 -3.59
N LYS A 127 6.57 -13.34 -4.28
CA LYS A 127 7.57 -12.37 -3.79
C LYS A 127 8.36 -12.87 -2.56
N VAL A 128 8.51 -14.18 -2.39
CA VAL A 128 9.37 -14.75 -1.35
C VAL A 128 10.84 -14.69 -1.80
N ILE A 129 11.08 -14.97 -3.09
CA ILE A 129 12.38 -14.90 -3.73
C ILE A 129 12.37 -13.89 -4.88
N VAL A 130 13.55 -13.42 -5.30
CA VAL A 130 13.72 -12.57 -6.48
C VAL A 130 14.94 -13.00 -7.29
N LYS A 131 14.79 -12.94 -8.60
CA LYS A 131 15.87 -13.19 -9.57
C LYS A 131 16.86 -12.04 -9.53
N THR A 132 18.14 -12.35 -9.37
CA THR A 132 19.19 -11.34 -9.45
C THR A 132 19.43 -10.95 -10.92
N LYS A 133 19.57 -9.65 -11.20
CA LYS A 133 19.63 -9.12 -12.57
C LYS A 133 20.85 -9.59 -13.36
N ASN A 134 21.91 -10.02 -12.68
CA ASN A 134 23.19 -10.37 -13.27
C ASN A 134 23.72 -11.65 -12.63
N VAL A 135 24.38 -12.45 -13.45
CA VAL A 135 25.13 -13.67 -13.16
C VAL A 135 24.34 -15.00 -13.18
N SER A 136 24.02 -15.42 -14.40
CA SER A 136 24.17 -16.83 -14.78
C SER A 136 25.68 -17.14 -14.77
N TYR A 137 26.14 -17.89 -13.76
CA TYR A 137 27.46 -18.53 -13.85
C TYR A 137 27.26 -19.83 -14.61
N THR A 138 27.19 -19.74 -15.93
CA THR A 138 27.32 -20.93 -16.78
C THR A 138 28.79 -21.33 -16.77
N LYS A 139 29.17 -22.27 -15.89
CA LYS A 139 30.31 -23.13 -16.22
C LYS A 139 29.89 -23.91 -17.45
N PHE A 140 30.54 -23.67 -18.58
CA PHE A 140 30.26 -24.21 -19.92
C PHE A 140 30.36 -25.75 -20.06
N GLY A 141 30.14 -26.52 -18.99
CA GLY A 141 30.20 -27.98 -18.98
C GLY A 141 29.18 -28.70 -18.09
N GLU A 142 28.28 -27.98 -17.39
CA GLU A 142 27.27 -28.55 -16.47
C GLU A 142 25.82 -28.22 -16.90
N ILE A 143 25.59 -27.91 -18.18
CA ILE A 143 24.25 -27.68 -18.70
C ILE A 143 23.67 -29.03 -19.12
N GLU A 144 22.91 -29.68 -18.23
CA GLU A 144 22.18 -30.92 -18.54
C GLU A 144 21.00 -30.66 -19.49
N ASP A 145 20.36 -29.49 -19.39
CA ASP A 145 19.30 -29.05 -20.30
C ASP A 145 19.45 -27.55 -20.64
N ILE A 146 19.52 -27.23 -21.93
CA ILE A 146 19.63 -25.86 -22.45
C ILE A 146 18.36 -25.05 -22.12
N ASN A 147 17.23 -25.72 -21.90
CA ASN A 147 15.95 -25.08 -21.60
C ASN A 147 15.72 -24.82 -20.10
N ASP A 148 16.50 -25.42 -19.20
CA ASP A 148 16.35 -25.27 -17.74
C ASP A 148 17.66 -24.88 -17.07
N VAL A 149 18.11 -23.65 -17.37
CA VAL A 149 19.36 -23.12 -16.83
C VAL A 149 19.15 -22.71 -15.36
N PRO A 150 20.01 -23.14 -14.43
CA PRO A 150 19.95 -22.69 -13.05
C PRO A 150 20.32 -21.20 -12.93
N ILE A 151 19.44 -20.43 -12.29
CA ILE A 151 19.53 -18.97 -12.15
C ILE A 151 19.69 -18.59 -10.69
N LEU A 152 20.43 -17.50 -10.44
CA LEU A 152 20.65 -17.02 -9.08
C LEU A 152 19.43 -16.25 -8.53
N TYR A 153 18.81 -16.83 -7.51
CA TYR A 153 17.73 -16.21 -6.72
C TYR A 153 18.22 -15.81 -5.32
N ILE A 154 17.60 -14.78 -4.76
CA ILE A 154 17.81 -14.32 -3.38
C ILE A 154 16.49 -14.24 -2.62
N LEU A 155 16.54 -14.43 -1.30
CA LEU A 155 15.40 -14.14 -0.43
C LEU A 155 15.09 -12.65 -0.38
N GLN A 156 13.82 -12.28 -0.53
CA GLN A 156 13.41 -10.90 -0.39
C GLN A 156 13.44 -10.45 1.08
N PRO A 157 13.73 -9.18 1.38
CA PRO A 157 13.79 -8.68 2.75
C PRO A 157 12.54 -8.98 3.61
N PRO A 158 11.30 -8.81 3.11
CA PRO A 158 10.11 -9.12 3.92
C PRO A 158 10.01 -10.60 4.30
N ALA A 159 10.42 -11.50 3.40
CA ALA A 159 10.48 -12.93 3.67
C ALA A 159 11.53 -13.23 4.75
N LEU A 160 12.71 -12.63 4.60
CA LEU A 160 13.84 -12.81 5.50
C LEU A 160 13.51 -12.33 6.93
N ASP A 161 12.82 -11.20 7.07
CA ASP A 161 12.40 -10.68 8.38
C ASP A 161 11.41 -11.62 9.07
N ILE A 162 10.46 -12.20 8.34
CA ILE A 162 9.52 -13.19 8.88
C ILE A 162 10.27 -14.44 9.34
N MET A 163 11.23 -14.92 8.55
CA MET A 163 12.02 -16.12 8.85
C MET A 163 12.97 -15.90 10.04
N LYS A 164 13.62 -14.74 10.13
CA LYS A 164 14.46 -14.37 11.27
C LYS A 164 13.67 -14.30 12.57
N ASN A 165 12.40 -13.87 12.52
CA ASN A 165 11.50 -13.86 13.66
C ASN A 165 10.94 -15.25 14.01
N ASN A 166 11.09 -16.25 13.15
CA ASN A 166 10.59 -17.62 13.36
C ASN A 166 11.65 -18.67 12.98
N PRO A 167 12.86 -18.60 13.54
CA PRO A 167 14.03 -19.32 13.01
C PRO A 167 13.91 -20.84 13.11
N GLU A 168 13.17 -21.36 14.09
CA GLU A 168 13.02 -22.80 14.35
C GLU A 168 12.46 -23.55 13.14
N LYS A 169 11.54 -22.93 12.39
CA LYS A 169 10.96 -23.54 11.19
C LYS A 169 11.92 -23.56 10.00
N PHE A 170 12.82 -22.57 9.90
CA PHE A 170 13.62 -22.31 8.70
C PHE A 170 15.11 -22.68 8.84
N LYS A 171 15.57 -23.06 10.02
CA LYS A 171 16.88 -23.70 10.18
C LYS A 171 16.85 -25.12 9.60
N LEU A 172 17.94 -25.52 8.96
CA LEU A 172 18.13 -26.92 8.60
C LEU A 172 18.26 -27.74 9.89
N ASN A 173 17.43 -28.78 10.04
CA ASN A 173 17.66 -29.77 11.09
C ASN A 173 19.02 -30.42 10.79
N LYS A 174 19.95 -30.29 11.74
CA LYS A 174 21.23 -31.01 11.69
C LYS A 174 21.00 -32.50 11.89
#